data_AF-F9ELE7-F1
#
_entry.id   AF-F9ELE7-F1
#
_cell.length_a   1.000
_cell.length_b   1.000
_cell.length_c   1.000
_cell.angle_alpha   90.00
_cell.angle_beta   90.00
_cell.angle_gamma   90.00
#
_symmetry.space_group_name_H-M   'P 1'
#
loop_
_entity.id
_entity.type
_entity.pdbx_description
1 polymer ?
#
loop_
_entity_poly.entity_id
_entity_poly.type
_entity_poly.pdbx_seq_one_letter_code
_entity_poly.pdbx_strand_id
1 'polypeptide(L)'
;MGNSDFYNQTFNISGNEYVTMSEFSEICGKVMSKKAIIKYINTEEKKIKARDWFPFREVNLFGDISKLENTGFRNMYSLVQGLEKTYKYNDENDLIDKPVLNKLETEN
;
A
#
# COMPACT_ATOMS: atom_id res chain seq x y z
N MET A 1 16.31 -5.57 33.50
CA MET A 1 16.97 -5.64 32.17
C MET A 1 16.12 -4.79 31.23
N GLY A 2 16.50 -3.53 31.05
CA GLY A 2 15.76 -2.58 30.21
C GLY A 2 16.72 -2.04 29.17
N ASN A 3 16.34 -2.12 27.90
CA ASN A 3 17.12 -1.59 26.79
C ASN A 3 17.02 -0.06 26.83
N SER A 4 17.91 0.59 27.59
CA SER A 4 17.90 2.04 27.84
C SER A 4 17.85 2.86 26.55
N ASP A 5 18.45 2.31 25.50
CA ASP A 5 18.60 2.93 24.19
C ASP A 5 17.25 3.07 23.46
N PHE A 6 16.21 2.37 23.92
CA PHE A 6 14.85 2.41 23.37
C PHE A 6 13.84 3.04 24.33
N TYR A 7 14.22 3.30 25.58
CA TYR A 7 13.33 3.90 26.56
C TYR A 7 13.03 5.37 26.21
N ASN A 8 11.75 5.74 26.23
CA ASN A 8 11.27 7.08 25.88
C ASN A 8 11.72 7.57 24.49
N GLN A 9 11.84 6.65 23.53
CA GLN A 9 12.18 6.94 22.14
C GLN A 9 10.99 6.67 21.22
N THR A 10 10.74 7.59 20.28
CA THR A 10 9.87 7.34 19.12
C THR A 10 10.72 6.95 17.92
N PHE A 11 10.30 5.92 17.18
CA PHE A 11 10.93 5.47 15.94
C PHE A 11 9.87 5.43 14.83
N ASN A 12 10.21 5.95 13.66
CA ASN A 12 9.40 5.75 12.47
C ASN A 12 9.60 4.31 11.97
N ILE A 13 8.53 3.72 11.44
CA ILE A 13 8.57 2.43 10.75
C ILE A 13 8.05 2.64 9.35
N SER A 14 8.85 2.26 8.36
CA SER A 14 8.52 2.35 6.94
C SER A 14 9.34 1.32 6.16
N GLY A 15 8.86 0.98 4.97
CA GLY A 15 9.68 0.31 3.96
C GLY A 15 10.71 1.29 3.35
N ASN A 16 11.63 0.72 2.57
CA ASN A 16 12.64 1.49 1.82
C ASN A 16 12.18 1.82 0.40
N GLU A 17 10.97 1.40 0.03
CA GLU A 17 10.38 1.56 -1.29
C GLU A 17 9.24 2.57 -1.22
N TYR A 18 9.16 3.43 -2.22
CA TYR A 18 8.05 4.34 -2.45
C TYR A 18 7.44 4.02 -3.80
N VAL A 19 6.11 4.01 -3.87
CA VAL A 19 5.38 3.69 -5.10
C VAL A 19 4.19 4.62 -5.24
N THR A 20 3.91 5.03 -6.46
CA THR A 20 2.64 5.66 -6.83
C THR A 20 1.51 4.65 -6.79
N MET A 21 0.26 5.11 -6.75
CA MET A 21 -0.91 4.22 -6.77
C MET A 21 -0.99 3.40 -8.07
N SER A 22 -0.56 3.97 -9.20
CA SER A 22 -0.49 3.24 -10.48
C SER A 22 0.56 2.13 -10.43
N GLU A 23 1.77 2.42 -9.94
CA GLU A 23 2.82 1.41 -9.78
C GLU A 23 2.41 0.31 -8.80
N PHE A 24 1.78 0.68 -7.69
CA PHE A 24 1.23 -0.29 -6.74
C PHE A 24 0.20 -1.21 -7.40
N SER A 25 -0.73 -0.65 -8.19
CA SER A 25 -1.73 -1.42 -8.92
C SER A 25 -1.08 -2.40 -9.92
N GLU A 26 -0.02 -1.98 -10.61
CA GLU A 26 0.73 -2.84 -11.52
C GLU A 26 1.49 -3.96 -10.78
N ILE A 27 2.10 -3.66 -9.63
CA ILE A 27 2.76 -4.66 -8.78
C ILE A 27 1.75 -5.71 -8.34
N CYS A 28 0.57 -5.30 -7.86
CA CYS A 28 -0.51 -6.22 -7.51
C CYS A 28 -0.90 -7.09 -8.71
N GLY A 29 -1.04 -6.51 -9.90
CA GLY A 29 -1.27 -7.27 -11.14
C GLY A 29 -0.19 -8.34 -11.38
N LYS A 30 1.08 -7.97 -11.29
CA LYS A 30 2.23 -8.90 -11.46
C LYS A 30 2.19 -10.03 -10.44
N VAL A 31 1.99 -9.72 -9.16
CA VAL A 31 1.87 -10.70 -8.07
C VAL A 31 0.76 -11.71 -8.35
N MET A 32 -0.35 -11.26 -8.92
CA MET A 32 -1.51 -12.10 -9.28
C MET A 32 -1.38 -12.78 -10.64
N SER A 33 -0.30 -12.56 -11.39
CA SER A 33 -0.18 -12.95 -12.80
C SER A 33 -1.34 -12.42 -13.68
N LYS A 34 -1.79 -11.20 -13.41
CA LYS A 34 -2.87 -10.49 -14.13
C LYS A 34 -2.40 -9.14 -14.64
N LYS A 35 -3.00 -8.67 -15.74
CA LYS A 35 -2.77 -7.31 -16.22
C LYS A 35 -3.65 -6.34 -15.43
N ALA A 36 -3.04 -5.33 -14.80
CA ALA A 36 -3.78 -4.25 -14.16
C ALA A 36 -4.51 -3.41 -15.21
N ILE A 37 -5.77 -3.07 -14.93
CA ILE A 37 -6.56 -2.13 -15.73
C ILE A 37 -6.67 -0.85 -14.91
N ILE A 38 -6.01 0.21 -15.37
CA ILE A 38 -6.01 1.51 -14.69
C ILE A 38 -6.80 2.50 -15.52
N LYS A 39 -7.83 3.10 -14.93
CA LYS A 39 -8.67 4.13 -15.55
C LYS A 39 -8.52 5.44 -14.80
N TYR A 40 -8.21 6.51 -15.52
CA TYR A 40 -8.15 7.85 -14.97
C TYR A 40 -9.53 8.51 -15.10
N ILE A 41 -10.00 9.12 -14.03
CA ILE A 41 -11.29 9.82 -14.01
C ILE A 41 -11.05 11.32 -13.86
N ASN A 42 -11.62 12.10 -14.77
CA ASN A 42 -11.71 13.54 -14.62
C ASN A 42 -12.85 13.88 -13.62
N THR A 43 -12.45 14.25 -12.40
CA THR A 43 -13.37 14.57 -11.31
C THR A 43 -14.16 15.85 -11.55
N GLU A 44 -13.58 16.83 -12.26
CA GLU A 44 -14.25 18.09 -12.60
C GLU A 44 -15.37 17.85 -13.61
N GLU A 45 -15.08 17.14 -14.69
CA GLU A 45 -16.04 16.82 -15.75
C GLU A 45 -17.23 16.03 -15.19
N LYS A 46 -16.95 15.02 -14.36
CA LYS A 46 -17.98 14.15 -13.77
C LYS A 46 -18.64 14.73 -12.52
N LYS A 47 -18.20 15.92 -12.06
CA LYS A 47 -18.67 16.57 -10.83
C LYS A 47 -18.59 15.66 -9.60
N ILE A 48 -17.56 14.82 -9.55
CA ILE A 48 -17.30 13.89 -8.43
C ILE A 48 -16.32 14.55 -7.48
N LYS A 49 -16.62 14.59 -6.18
CA LYS A 49 -15.62 15.00 -5.19
C LYS A 49 -14.66 13.84 -4.95
N ALA A 50 -13.35 14.10 -5.01
CA ALA A 50 -12.33 13.08 -4.78
C ALA A 50 -12.53 12.33 -3.43
N ARG A 51 -12.97 13.05 -2.37
CA ARG A 51 -13.26 12.47 -1.05
C ARG A 51 -14.49 11.56 -1.01
N ASP A 52 -15.41 11.68 -1.96
CA ASP A 52 -16.57 10.79 -2.07
C ASP A 52 -16.20 9.48 -2.79
N TRP A 53 -15.05 9.45 -3.47
CA TRP A 53 -14.63 8.33 -4.32
C TRP A 53 -13.49 7.51 -3.71
N PHE A 54 -12.48 8.13 -3.11
CA PHE A 54 -11.36 7.40 -2.50
C PHE A 54 -10.95 8.05 -1.16
N PRO A 55 -10.73 7.26 -0.08
CA PRO A 55 -10.43 7.81 1.24
C PRO A 55 -9.02 8.39 1.37
N PHE A 56 -8.14 8.14 0.39
CA PHE A 56 -6.77 8.65 0.41
C PHE A 56 -6.69 10.02 -0.26
N ARG A 57 -6.01 10.95 0.41
CA ARG A 57 -5.68 12.26 -0.15
C ARG A 57 -4.59 12.07 -1.21
N GLU A 58 -4.49 13.00 -2.15
CA GLU A 58 -3.31 13.14 -3.04
C GLU A 58 -2.10 13.62 -2.22
N VAL A 59 -1.66 12.81 -1.26
CA VAL A 59 -0.54 13.09 -0.38
C VAL A 59 0.42 11.93 -0.42
N ASN A 60 1.68 12.25 -0.67
CA ASN A 60 2.77 11.29 -0.54
C ASN A 60 3.21 11.28 0.93
N LEU A 61 3.32 10.09 1.52
CA LEU A 61 3.80 9.92 2.88
C LEU A 61 5.20 9.30 2.84
N PHE A 62 6.17 9.98 3.45
CA PHE A 62 7.55 9.51 3.56
C PHE A 62 7.94 9.42 5.03
N GLY A 63 8.46 8.27 5.45
CA GLY A 63 8.96 8.04 6.80
C GLY A 63 10.46 7.85 6.78
N ASP A 64 11.21 8.78 7.38
CA ASP A 64 12.65 8.59 7.61
C ASP A 64 12.86 7.58 8.75
N ILE A 65 13.47 6.44 8.44
CA ILE A 65 13.76 5.37 9.38
C ILE A 65 15.24 5.30 9.81
N SER A 66 16.07 6.30 9.48
CA SER A 66 17.51 6.30 9.79
C SER A 66 17.78 6.04 11.27
N LYS A 67 16.95 6.59 12.17
CA LYS A 67 17.02 6.35 13.62
C LYS A 67 16.84 4.87 13.98
N LEU A 68 15.92 4.19 13.31
CA LEU A 68 15.62 2.77 13.51
C LEU A 68 16.71 1.89 12.86
N GLU A 69 17.18 2.24 11.66
CA GLU A 69 18.26 1.50 10.99
C GLU A 69 19.57 1.50 11.80
N ASN A 70 19.84 2.59 12.54
CA ASN A 70 21.00 2.67 13.44
C ASN A 70 20.93 1.68 14.61
N THR A 71 19.76 1.09 14.90
CA THR A 71 19.63 0.03 15.90
C THR A 71 19.93 -1.37 15.34
N GLY A 72 20.34 -1.46 14.07
CA GLY A 72 20.52 -2.72 13.35
C GLY A 72 19.24 -3.29 12.72
N PHE A 73 18.09 -2.61 12.86
CA PHE A 73 16.84 -3.02 12.21
C PHE A 73 16.98 -2.99 10.68
N ARG A 74 16.49 -4.01 9.99
CA ARG A 74 16.45 -4.07 8.53
C ARG A 74 15.11 -4.66 8.08
N ASN A 75 14.56 -4.11 7.00
CA ASN A 75 13.38 -4.67 6.35
C ASN A 75 13.70 -6.08 5.83
N MET A 76 12.90 -7.06 6.24
CA MET A 76 13.12 -8.48 5.88
C MET A 76 12.66 -8.80 4.46
N TYR A 77 11.63 -8.10 3.98
CA TYR A 77 11.02 -8.31 2.68
C TYR A 77 10.97 -6.99 1.93
N SER A 78 11.14 -7.04 0.61
CA SER A 78 10.67 -5.96 -0.26
C SER A 78 9.14 -5.94 -0.33
N LEU A 79 8.59 -4.85 -0.84
CA LEU A 79 7.17 -4.68 -1.10
C LEU A 79 6.63 -5.83 -1.97
N VAL A 80 7.34 -6.16 -3.06
CA VAL A 80 6.94 -7.26 -3.96
C VAL A 80 6.93 -8.59 -3.22
N GLN A 81 8.00 -8.93 -2.50
CA GLN A 81 8.08 -10.19 -1.74
C GLN A 81 6.99 -10.29 -0.66
N GLY A 82 6.72 -9.19 0.04
CA GLY A 82 5.67 -9.11 1.04
C GLY A 82 4.28 -9.31 0.44
N LEU A 83 4.01 -8.69 -0.71
CA LEU A 83 2.75 -8.85 -1.44
C LEU A 83 2.59 -10.26 -2.01
N GLU A 84 3.63 -10.87 -2.57
CA GLU A 84 3.61 -12.27 -3.04
C GLU A 84 3.23 -13.22 -1.91
N LYS A 85 3.87 -13.08 -0.74
CA LYS A 85 3.55 -13.88 0.44
C LYS A 85 2.13 -13.66 0.93
N THR A 86 1.67 -12.41 0.95
CA THR A 86 0.33 -12.03 1.41
C THR A 86 -0.73 -12.59 0.47
N TYR A 87 -0.54 -12.42 -0.85
CA TYR A 87 -1.45 -12.95 -1.85
C TYR A 87 -1.55 -14.47 -1.78
N LYS A 88 -0.40 -15.16 -1.73
CA LYS A 88 -0.34 -16.61 -1.61
C LYS A 88 -1.08 -17.10 -0.36
N TYR A 89 -0.80 -16.50 0.80
CA TYR A 89 -1.47 -16.88 2.04
C TYR A 89 -2.99 -16.67 1.94
N ASN A 90 -3.44 -15.54 1.39
CA ASN A 90 -4.86 -15.26 1.28
C ASN A 90 -5.57 -16.21 0.29
N ASP A 91 -4.90 -16.56 -0.82
CA ASP A 91 -5.42 -17.51 -1.83
C ASP A 91 -5.51 -18.93 -1.25
N GLU A 92 -4.47 -19.38 -0.55
CA GLU A 92 -4.43 -20.72 0.08
C GLU A 92 -5.44 -20.90 1.23
N ASN A 93 -5.94 -19.81 1.80
CA ASN A 93 -6.85 -19.81 2.95
C ASN A 93 -8.25 -19.26 2.62
N ASP A 94 -8.59 -19.11 1.34
CA ASP A 94 -9.89 -18.58 0.87
C ASP A 94 -10.26 -17.22 1.51
N LEU A 95 -9.27 -16.34 1.71
CA LEU A 95 -9.43 -15.01 2.33
C LEU A 95 -9.58 -13.88 1.30
N ILE A 96 -9.66 -14.22 0.01
CA ILE A 96 -9.81 -13.25 -1.08
C ILE A 96 -11.29 -13.12 -1.45
N ASP A 97 -11.92 -12.09 -0.91
CA ASP A 97 -13.31 -11.74 -1.23
C ASP A 97 -13.44 -10.78 -2.40
N LYS A 98 -14.65 -10.74 -2.99
CA LYS A 98 -15.00 -9.73 -3.99
C LYS A 98 -15.13 -8.35 -3.32
N PRO A 99 -14.55 -7.30 -3.91
CA PRO A 99 -14.74 -5.95 -3.37
C PRO A 99 -16.20 -5.53 -3.51
N VAL A 100 -16.70 -4.78 -2.52
CA VAL A 100 -17.97 -4.07 -2.63
C VAL A 100 -17.73 -2.82 -3.46
N LEU A 101 -18.28 -2.78 -4.67
CA LEU A 101 -18.13 -1.67 -5.59
C LEU A 101 -19.26 -0.65 -5.44
N ASN A 102 -18.91 0.62 -5.49
CA ASN A 102 -19.85 1.73 -5.63
C ASN A 102 -20.32 1.88 -7.08
N LYS A 103 -21.44 2.58 -7.28
CA LYS A 103 -22.01 2.84 -8.62
C LYS A 103 -20.99 3.36 -9.62
N LEU A 104 -20.16 4.30 -9.19
CA LEU A 104 -19.10 4.89 -10.01
C LEU A 104 -18.09 3.86 -10.53
N GLU A 105 -17.76 2.84 -9.74
CA GLU A 105 -16.80 1.79 -10.09
C GLU A 105 -17.44 0.73 -11.01
N THR A 106 -18.76 0.58 -10.96
CA THR A 106 -19.51 -0.31 -11.87
C THR A 106 -19.85 0.33 -13.21
N GLU A 107 -20.00 1.66 -13.26
CA GLU A 107 -20.49 2.39 -14.44
C GLU A 107 -19.35 2.92 -15.35
N ASN A 108 -18.08 2.80 -14.94
CA ASN A 108 -16.93 3.39 -15.64
C ASN A 108 -15.83 2.39 -15.98
#